data_AF-A0A4U1JDD1-F1
#
_entry.id   AF-A0A4U1JDD1-F1
#
_cell.length_a   1.000
_cell.length_b   1.000
_cell.length_c   1.000
_cell.angle_alpha   90.00
_cell.angle_beta   90.00
_cell.angle_gamma   90.00
#
_symmetry.space_group_name_H-M   'P 1'
#
loop_
_entity.id
_entity.type
_entity.pdbx_description
1 polymer ?
#
loop_
_entity_poly.entity_id
_entity_poly.type
_entity_poly.pdbx_seq_one_letter_code
_entity_poly.pdbx_strand_id
1 'polypeptide(L)'
;MRKDETKVWHNPELAPFARAPKAGSTSRSGTTPQDSRVAKEHRAALEALFAPRREPEPEGSGKNGKNGRDSTPKPGRIVLAPPPQSDPRATERQRLLSKLLVAEGRPHITKAANEFLGAGFTFPDDQDVHLKLLEHSDESRVREALSSLSSLLVGELPKRRAVLESRLRRIEEFAEDESTRDAAAQLRRQVSGRPDTQNQSAQ
;
A
#
# COMPACT_ATOMS: atom_id res chain seq x y z
N MET A 1 -38.91 -18.92 -17.56
CA MET A 1 -37.84 -19.22 -16.59
C MET A 1 -36.67 -19.82 -17.34
N ARG A 2 -35.61 -19.03 -17.60
CA ARG A 2 -34.36 -19.52 -18.19
C ARG A 2 -33.33 -19.61 -17.07
N LYS A 3 -32.66 -20.74 -16.99
CA LYS A 3 -31.66 -21.06 -15.96
C LYS A 3 -30.33 -20.46 -16.43
N ASP A 4 -29.86 -19.42 -15.75
CA ASP A 4 -28.53 -18.87 -15.96
C ASP A 4 -27.50 -19.77 -15.26
N GLU A 5 -26.74 -20.51 -16.05
CA GLU A 5 -25.53 -21.21 -15.61
C GLU A 5 -24.46 -20.15 -15.30
N THR A 6 -24.32 -19.83 -14.01
CA THR A 6 -23.14 -19.13 -13.48
C THR A 6 -21.90 -19.97 -13.77
N LYS A 7 -21.18 -19.59 -14.83
CA LYS A 7 -19.85 -20.11 -15.16
C LYS A 7 -18.87 -19.63 -14.09
N VAL A 8 -18.76 -20.41 -13.02
CA VAL A 8 -17.82 -20.21 -11.90
C VAL A 8 -16.41 -20.42 -12.44
N TRP A 9 -15.63 -19.34 -12.56
CA TRP A 9 -14.22 -19.43 -12.91
C TRP A 9 -13.43 -19.96 -11.70
N HIS A 10 -13.26 -21.29 -11.63
CA HIS A 10 -12.39 -21.96 -10.66
C HIS A 10 -10.92 -21.68 -10.98
N ASN A 11 -10.15 -21.33 -9.94
CA ASN A 11 -8.73 -21.04 -9.98
C ASN A 11 -7.93 -22.24 -9.42
N PRO A 12 -7.31 -23.10 -10.25
CA PRO A 12 -6.65 -24.33 -9.78
C PRO A 12 -5.22 -24.16 -9.25
N GLU A 13 -4.68 -22.94 -9.11
CA GLU A 13 -3.25 -22.73 -8.83
C GLU A 13 -2.90 -22.39 -7.36
N LEU A 14 -3.82 -22.55 -6.40
CA LEU A 14 -3.49 -22.41 -4.97
C LEU A 14 -3.06 -23.76 -4.36
N ALA A 15 -1.91 -24.27 -4.80
CA ALA A 15 -1.13 -25.24 -4.02
C ALA A 15 -0.17 -24.45 -3.10
N PRO A 16 -0.30 -24.52 -1.76
CA PRO A 16 0.62 -23.84 -0.86
C PRO A 16 1.99 -24.53 -0.90
N PHE A 17 3.02 -23.77 -1.30
CA PHE A 17 4.41 -24.20 -1.31
C PHE A 17 4.85 -24.75 0.05
N ALA A 18 5.55 -25.86 -0.05
CA ALA A 18 6.08 -26.67 1.04
C ALA A 18 6.96 -25.89 2.03
N ARG A 19 6.77 -26.24 3.30
CA ARG A 19 7.60 -25.89 4.44
C ARG A 19 8.93 -26.66 4.33
N ALA A 20 10.07 -25.96 4.34
CA ALA A 20 11.41 -26.56 4.43
C ALA A 20 12.28 -25.80 5.46
N PRO A 21 13.30 -26.46 6.06
CA PRO A 21 13.58 -26.35 7.49
C PRO A 21 14.70 -25.39 7.90
N LYS A 22 14.68 -25.09 9.19
CA LYS A 22 15.59 -24.27 9.99
C LYS A 22 16.90 -25.02 10.29
N ALA A 23 18.06 -24.44 9.97
CA ALA A 23 19.37 -24.95 10.39
C ALA A 23 20.43 -23.83 10.56
N GLY A 24 21.14 -23.86 11.70
CA GLY A 24 22.45 -23.24 12.01
C GLY A 24 22.51 -21.70 12.12
N SER A 25 22.86 -21.02 13.23
CA SER A 25 24.04 -21.18 14.11
C SER A 25 25.33 -21.26 13.27
N THR A 26 26.31 -20.36 13.28
CA THR A 26 26.92 -19.50 14.32
C THR A 26 27.75 -18.39 13.65
N SER A 27 27.87 -17.22 14.28
CA SER A 27 29.09 -16.39 14.31
C SER A 27 28.81 -15.09 15.07
N ARG A 28 29.02 -15.12 16.40
CA ARG A 28 29.14 -13.89 17.18
C ARG A 28 30.58 -13.72 17.61
N SER A 29 31.25 -12.83 16.90
CA SER A 29 32.53 -12.20 17.21
C SER A 29 32.58 -11.70 18.66
N GLY A 30 33.74 -11.87 19.30
CA GLY A 30 33.97 -11.59 20.71
C GLY A 30 33.58 -10.17 21.12
N THR A 31 32.54 -10.08 21.95
CA THR A 31 32.21 -8.87 22.69
C THR A 31 33.20 -8.71 23.83
N THR A 32 33.93 -7.60 23.83
CA THR A 32 34.73 -7.18 24.97
C THR A 32 33.83 -6.98 26.19
N PRO A 33 34.31 -7.16 27.44
CA PRO A 33 33.49 -6.97 28.64
C PRO A 33 32.93 -5.54 28.76
N GLN A 34 33.58 -4.56 28.11
CA GLN A 34 33.13 -3.17 28.05
C GLN A 34 31.88 -3.00 27.17
N ASP A 35 31.84 -3.64 25.99
CA ASP A 35 30.64 -3.65 25.12
C ASP A 35 29.43 -4.28 25.82
N SER A 36 29.66 -5.30 26.65
CA SER A 36 28.58 -5.96 27.39
C SER A 36 27.94 -5.05 28.45
N ARG A 37 28.69 -4.08 29.00
CA ARG A 37 28.18 -3.09 29.97
C ARG A 37 27.38 -2.01 29.26
N VAL A 38 27.93 -1.44 28.19
CA VAL A 38 27.24 -0.42 27.38
C VAL A 38 25.95 -0.98 26.78
N ALA A 39 25.96 -2.22 26.30
CA ALA A 39 24.77 -2.88 25.78
C ALA A 39 23.70 -3.15 26.87
N LYS A 40 24.12 -3.43 28.11
CA LYS A 40 23.20 -3.59 29.25
C LYS A 40 22.61 -2.26 29.70
N GLU A 41 23.41 -1.20 29.74
CA GLU A 41 22.95 0.16 30.06
C GLU A 41 21.97 0.68 29.00
N HIS A 42 22.29 0.47 27.73
CA HIS A 42 21.39 0.83 26.63
C HIS A 42 20.07 0.04 26.69
N ARG A 43 20.12 -1.25 27.02
CA ARG A 43 18.91 -2.07 27.20
C ARG A 43 18.08 -1.61 28.40
N ALA A 44 18.73 -1.30 29.53
CA ALA A 44 18.05 -0.80 30.73
C ALA A 44 17.43 0.59 30.52
N ALA A 45 18.09 1.48 29.77
CA ALA A 45 17.56 2.79 29.42
C ALA A 45 16.31 2.68 28.54
N LEU A 46 16.32 1.77 27.57
CA LEU A 46 15.13 1.50 26.76
C LEU A 46 14.01 0.88 27.60
N GLU A 47 14.33 -0.07 28.48
CA GLU A 47 13.33 -0.66 29.37
C GLU A 47 12.71 0.37 30.32
N ALA A 48 13.48 1.35 30.82
CA ALA A 48 12.97 2.44 31.66
C ALA A 48 12.02 3.39 30.90
N LEU A 49 12.22 3.58 29.60
CA LEU A 49 11.35 4.42 28.76
C LEU A 49 10.01 3.75 28.42
N PHE A 50 10.00 2.41 28.36
CA PHE A 50 8.82 1.62 28.01
C PHE A 50 8.21 0.85 29.19
N ALA A 51 8.78 0.97 30.39
CA ALA A 51 8.18 0.41 31.59
C ALA A 51 6.83 1.08 31.88
N PRO A 52 5.77 0.30 32.13
CA PRO A 52 4.48 0.85 32.54
C PRO A 52 4.66 1.69 33.81
N ARG A 53 4.25 2.96 33.74
CA ARG A 53 4.36 3.95 34.81
C ARG A 53 3.67 3.44 36.09
N ARG A 54 4.42 2.83 37.01
CA ARG A 54 3.93 2.45 38.33
C ARG A 54 3.91 3.71 39.20
N GLU A 55 2.70 4.19 39.52
CA GLU A 55 2.48 5.29 40.46
C GLU A 55 2.99 4.92 41.87
N PRO A 56 3.75 5.79 42.55
CA PRO A 56 4.12 5.56 43.95
C PRO A 56 3.04 6.14 44.90
N GLU A 57 2.52 5.28 45.78
CA GLU A 57 1.85 5.69 47.02
C GLU A 57 2.87 6.23 48.06
N PRO A 58 2.51 7.19 48.95
CA PRO A 58 3.45 7.85 49.85
C PRO A 58 3.33 7.42 51.32
N GLU A 59 4.38 6.86 51.91
CA GLU A 59 4.70 6.81 53.36
C GLU A 59 6.19 6.38 53.44
N GLY A 60 7.17 6.97 54.12
CA GLY A 60 7.30 8.12 55.02
C GLY A 60 8.77 8.17 55.54
N SER A 61 9.19 9.37 55.98
CA SER A 61 10.29 9.68 56.92
C SER A 61 11.79 9.66 56.49
N GLY A 62 12.44 10.84 56.58
CA GLY A 62 13.77 10.95 57.25
C GLY A 62 14.91 11.77 56.63
N LYS A 63 14.94 13.10 56.90
CA LYS A 63 16.10 14.04 57.05
C LYS A 63 17.09 14.16 55.87
N ASN A 64 17.45 15.34 55.33
CA ASN A 64 18.09 16.51 55.96
C ASN A 64 18.37 17.53 54.82
N GLY A 65 18.47 18.84 55.11
CA GLY A 65 19.19 19.76 54.21
C GLY A 65 18.41 20.97 53.67
N LYS A 66 18.78 22.15 54.16
CA LYS A 66 18.21 23.48 54.00
C LYS A 66 18.70 24.18 52.73
N ASN A 67 17.79 24.90 52.06
CA ASN A 67 17.96 26.03 51.12
C ASN A 67 18.68 25.80 49.78
N GLY A 68 17.93 25.95 48.69
CA GLY A 68 18.48 26.14 47.34
C GLY A 68 17.35 26.38 46.34
N ARG A 69 17.15 27.66 46.02
CA ARG A 69 16.13 28.20 45.12
C ARG A 69 16.42 27.76 43.68
N ASP A 70 15.76 26.70 43.21
CA ASP A 70 15.60 26.43 41.78
C ASP A 70 14.26 25.76 41.54
N SER A 71 13.24 26.60 41.32
CA SER A 71 12.00 26.19 40.69
C SER A 71 12.30 25.81 39.24
N THR A 72 12.74 24.57 39.04
CA THR A 72 12.78 23.96 37.71
C THR A 72 11.35 24.04 37.15
N PRO A 73 11.15 24.69 35.99
CA PRO A 73 9.83 24.70 35.37
C PRO A 73 9.51 23.26 35.03
N LYS A 74 8.42 22.74 35.62
CA LYS A 74 7.79 21.49 35.19
C LYS A 74 7.75 21.53 33.66
N PRO A 75 8.29 20.53 32.94
CA PRO A 75 8.15 20.50 31.50
C PRO A 75 6.65 20.56 31.24
N GLY A 76 6.22 21.68 30.65
CA GLY A 76 4.84 21.91 30.33
C GLY A 76 4.35 20.66 29.62
N ARG A 77 3.24 20.10 30.09
CA ARG A 77 2.48 19.10 29.36
C ARG A 77 2.31 19.70 27.96
N ILE A 78 3.11 19.23 27.01
CA ILE A 78 2.93 19.53 25.60
C ILE A 78 1.58 18.88 25.32
N VAL A 79 0.53 19.68 25.45
CA VAL A 79 -0.75 19.37 24.83
C VAL A 79 -0.43 19.46 23.36
N LEU A 80 -0.01 18.33 22.80
CA LEU A 80 0.00 18.12 21.37
C LEU A 80 -1.38 18.56 20.95
N ALA A 81 -1.45 19.66 20.18
CA ALA A 81 -2.72 20.15 19.66
C ALA A 81 -3.46 18.94 19.08
N PRO A 82 -4.77 18.79 19.35
CA PRO A 82 -5.54 17.71 18.77
C PRO A 82 -5.19 17.64 17.28
N PRO A 83 -4.78 16.47 16.75
CA PRO A 83 -4.41 16.36 15.34
C PRO A 83 -5.53 17.03 14.55
N PRO A 84 -5.20 17.91 13.59
CA PRO A 84 -6.20 18.71 12.87
C PRO A 84 -7.25 17.72 12.42
N GLN A 85 -8.48 17.90 12.90
CA GLN A 85 -9.59 16.99 12.64
C GLN A 85 -9.59 16.75 11.14
N SER A 86 -9.10 15.58 10.74
CA SER A 86 -8.94 15.26 9.33
C SER A 86 -10.33 15.33 8.77
N ASP A 87 -10.51 16.20 7.77
CA ASP A 87 -11.80 16.46 7.15
C ASP A 87 -12.54 15.11 6.99
N PRO A 88 -13.76 14.96 7.53
CA PRO A 88 -14.50 13.69 7.46
C PRO A 88 -14.60 13.19 6.00
N ARG A 89 -14.57 14.08 5.02
CA ARG A 89 -14.54 13.73 3.60
C ARG A 89 -13.19 13.15 3.15
N ALA A 90 -12.08 13.66 3.67
CA ALA A 90 -10.75 13.14 3.38
C ALA A 90 -10.51 11.76 4.01
N THR A 91 -11.01 11.55 5.23
CA THR A 91 -10.93 10.23 5.88
C THR A 91 -11.76 9.18 5.13
N GLU A 92 -12.95 9.54 4.66
CA GLU A 92 -13.78 8.65 3.84
C GLU A 92 -13.12 8.35 2.48
N ARG A 93 -12.54 9.35 1.82
CA ARG A 93 -11.78 9.15 0.58
C ARG A 93 -10.65 8.14 0.77
N GLN A 94 -9.87 8.29 1.85
CA GLN A 94 -8.77 7.37 2.15
C GLN A 94 -9.27 5.96 2.46
N ARG A 95 -10.37 5.83 3.20
CA ARG A 95 -11.00 4.54 3.51
C ARG A 95 -11.45 3.81 2.25
N LEU A 96 -12.17 4.48 1.35
CA LEU A 96 -12.66 3.90 0.10
C LEU A 96 -11.50 3.59 -0.87
N LEU A 97 -10.48 4.45 -0.95
CA LEU A 97 -9.28 4.18 -1.76
C LEU A 97 -8.55 2.93 -1.26
N SER A 98 -8.38 2.80 0.05
CA SER A 98 -7.74 1.64 0.67
C SER A 98 -8.54 0.36 0.40
N LYS A 99 -9.87 0.45 0.44
CA LYS A 99 -10.76 -0.64 0.05
C LYS A 99 -10.59 -1.06 -1.41
N LEU A 100 -10.43 -0.11 -2.33
CA LEU A 100 -10.18 -0.40 -3.75
C LEU A 100 -8.83 -1.10 -3.96
N LEU A 101 -7.78 -0.63 -3.29
CA LEU A 101 -6.43 -1.19 -3.45
C LEU A 101 -6.32 -2.63 -2.91
N VAL A 102 -7.05 -2.94 -1.83
CA VAL A 102 -7.10 -4.29 -1.25
C VAL A 102 -8.11 -5.19 -1.98
N ALA A 103 -9.05 -4.64 -2.75
CA ALA A 103 -10.01 -5.44 -3.50
C ALA A 103 -9.30 -6.35 -4.52
N GLU A 104 -9.72 -7.61 -4.53
CA GLU A 104 -9.23 -8.63 -5.45
C GLU A 104 -10.40 -9.24 -6.20
N GLY A 105 -10.20 -9.45 -7.50
CA GLY A 105 -11.23 -9.97 -8.39
C GLY A 105 -12.18 -8.89 -8.91
N ARG A 106 -12.55 -9.06 -10.19
CA ARG A 106 -13.45 -8.20 -10.96
C ARG A 106 -14.72 -7.74 -10.20
N PRO A 107 -15.52 -8.59 -9.55
CA PRO A 107 -16.74 -8.12 -8.88
C PRO A 107 -16.45 -7.19 -7.69
N HIS A 108 -15.41 -7.47 -6.91
CA HIS A 108 -15.05 -6.65 -5.75
C HIS A 108 -14.41 -5.33 -6.15
N ILE A 109 -13.53 -5.35 -7.16
CA ILE A 109 -12.91 -4.16 -7.73
C ILE A 109 -13.97 -3.23 -8.32
N THR A 110 -14.89 -3.78 -9.12
CA THR A 110 -16.01 -3.03 -9.71
C THR A 110 -16.86 -2.38 -8.62
N LYS A 111 -17.23 -3.13 -7.58
CA LYS A 111 -18.00 -2.60 -6.46
C LYS A 111 -17.25 -1.47 -5.74
N ALA A 112 -15.97 -1.67 -5.41
CA ALA A 112 -15.17 -0.67 -4.71
C ALA A 112 -14.95 0.61 -5.55
N ALA A 113 -14.73 0.47 -6.86
CA ALA A 113 -14.59 1.59 -7.78
C ALA A 113 -15.89 2.40 -7.88
N ASN A 114 -17.03 1.72 -8.01
CA ASN A 114 -18.34 2.38 -8.07
C ASN A 114 -18.71 3.05 -6.75
N GLU A 115 -18.37 2.47 -5.59
CA GLU A 115 -18.54 3.12 -4.29
C GLU A 115 -17.69 4.38 -4.18
N PHE A 116 -16.43 4.33 -4.64
CA PHE A 116 -15.52 5.47 -4.61
C PHE A 116 -16.03 6.63 -5.49
N LEU A 117 -16.46 6.34 -6.71
CA LEU A 117 -17.04 7.32 -7.62
C LEU A 117 -18.43 7.81 -7.14
N GLY A 118 -19.23 6.91 -6.59
CA GLY A 118 -20.56 7.23 -6.03
C GLY A 118 -20.49 8.18 -4.83
N ALA A 119 -19.38 8.17 -4.09
CA ALA A 119 -19.09 9.16 -3.05
C ALA A 119 -18.61 10.52 -3.60
N GLY A 120 -18.54 10.68 -4.92
CA GLY A 120 -18.14 11.93 -5.59
C GLY A 120 -16.63 12.20 -5.52
N PHE A 121 -15.81 11.15 -5.39
CA PHE A 121 -14.35 11.26 -5.40
C PHE A 121 -13.78 10.98 -6.79
N THR A 122 -12.68 11.66 -7.11
CA THR A 122 -11.88 11.38 -8.31
C THR A 122 -10.70 10.48 -7.95
N PHE A 123 -10.41 9.52 -8.84
CA PHE A 123 -9.27 8.63 -8.65
C PHE A 123 -7.98 9.45 -8.66
N PRO A 124 -7.06 9.19 -7.73
CA PRO A 124 -5.74 9.81 -7.79
C PRO A 124 -4.96 9.25 -8.98
N ASP A 125 -4.05 10.07 -9.50
CA ASP A 125 -3.11 9.70 -10.58
C ASP A 125 -2.02 8.76 -10.03
N ASP A 126 -2.41 7.55 -9.65
CA ASP A 126 -1.52 6.50 -9.14
C ASP A 126 -1.61 5.25 -10.01
N GLN A 127 -0.46 4.78 -10.47
CA GLN A 127 -0.35 3.57 -11.29
C GLN A 127 -1.03 2.35 -10.64
N ASP A 128 -0.91 2.15 -9.31
CA ASP A 128 -1.51 0.99 -8.65
C ASP A 128 -3.05 1.04 -8.66
N VAL A 129 -3.63 2.25 -8.58
CA VAL A 129 -5.08 2.47 -8.67
C VAL A 129 -5.57 2.16 -10.07
N HIS A 130 -4.95 2.74 -11.09
CA HIS A 130 -5.36 2.49 -12.47
C HIS A 130 -5.12 1.04 -12.90
N LEU A 131 -4.06 0.38 -12.38
CA LEU A 131 -3.83 -1.03 -12.60
C LEU A 131 -4.98 -1.89 -12.05
N LYS A 132 -5.54 -1.55 -10.88
CA LYS A 132 -6.73 -2.21 -10.34
C LYS A 132 -7.94 -1.98 -11.23
N LEU A 133 -8.14 -0.75 -11.71
CA LEU A 133 -9.27 -0.38 -12.58
C LEU A 133 -9.27 -1.12 -13.93
N LEU A 134 -8.14 -1.66 -14.39
CA LEU A 134 -8.11 -2.53 -15.58
C LEU A 134 -8.92 -3.83 -15.41
N GLU A 135 -9.25 -4.24 -14.18
CA GLU A 135 -10.12 -5.40 -13.91
C GLU A 135 -11.59 -5.01 -13.74
N HIS A 136 -11.97 -3.77 -14.06
CA HIS A 136 -13.35 -3.31 -13.92
C HIS A 136 -14.30 -4.03 -14.89
N SER A 137 -15.60 -4.10 -14.55
CA SER A 137 -16.58 -4.75 -15.42
C SER A 137 -16.97 -3.91 -16.63
N ASP A 138 -17.12 -2.61 -16.44
CA ASP A 138 -17.41 -1.62 -17.48
C ASP A 138 -16.13 -1.23 -18.24
N GLU A 139 -16.13 -1.43 -19.56
CA GLU A 139 -15.01 -1.14 -20.44
C GLU A 139 -14.72 0.36 -20.58
N SER A 140 -15.72 1.23 -20.40
CA SER A 140 -15.51 2.68 -20.42
C SER A 140 -14.51 3.08 -19.32
N ARG A 141 -14.63 2.46 -18.14
CA ARG A 141 -13.71 2.66 -17.01
C ARG A 141 -12.34 2.07 -17.26
N VAL A 142 -12.28 0.93 -17.94
CA VAL A 142 -11.00 0.33 -18.36
C VAL A 142 -10.28 1.28 -19.31
N ARG A 143 -10.98 1.87 -20.28
CA ARG A 143 -10.42 2.82 -21.24
C ARG A 143 -9.91 4.10 -20.59
N GLU A 144 -10.67 4.67 -19.65
CA GLU A 144 -10.22 5.80 -18.84
C GLU A 144 -8.94 5.45 -18.09
N ALA A 145 -8.87 4.27 -17.46
CA ALA A 145 -7.67 3.81 -16.75
C ALA A 145 -6.48 3.57 -17.69
N LEU A 146 -6.70 3.04 -18.90
CA LEU A 146 -5.66 2.90 -19.93
C LEU A 146 -5.11 4.27 -20.36
N SER A 147 -5.98 5.27 -20.55
CA SER A 147 -5.60 6.63 -20.89
C SER A 147 -4.75 7.27 -19.78
N SER A 148 -5.20 7.16 -18.51
CA SER A 148 -4.44 7.65 -17.36
C SER A 148 -3.09 6.97 -17.22
N LEU A 149 -3.02 5.64 -17.41
CA LEU A 149 -1.75 4.90 -17.39
C LEU A 149 -0.81 5.33 -18.52
N SER A 150 -1.33 5.53 -19.74
CA SER A 150 -0.51 6.02 -20.86
C SER A 150 0.12 7.37 -20.53
N SER A 151 -0.64 8.29 -19.95
CA SER A 151 -0.15 9.61 -19.52
C SER A 151 0.91 9.51 -18.42
N LEU A 152 0.69 8.68 -17.40
CA LEU A 152 1.64 8.52 -16.29
C LEU A 152 2.97 7.90 -16.75
N LEU A 153 2.90 6.93 -17.66
CA LEU A 153 4.08 6.21 -18.14
C LEU A 153 4.93 6.99 -19.15
N VAL A 154 4.54 8.22 -19.51
CA VAL A 154 5.42 9.15 -20.24
C VAL A 154 6.52 9.70 -19.32
N GLY A 155 6.20 9.95 -18.04
CA GLY A 155 7.13 10.52 -17.07
C GLY A 155 7.68 9.51 -16.06
N GLU A 156 7.00 8.39 -15.85
CA GLU A 156 7.33 7.41 -14.82
C GLU A 156 7.54 6.00 -15.39
N LEU A 157 8.40 5.22 -14.73
CA LEU A 157 8.57 3.80 -15.05
C LEU A 157 7.38 2.98 -14.53
N PRO A 158 6.96 1.92 -15.24
CA PRO A 158 5.91 1.03 -14.76
C PRO A 158 6.31 0.33 -13.45
N LYS A 159 5.59 0.60 -12.35
CA LYS A 159 5.86 -0.03 -11.03
C LYS A 159 5.80 -1.56 -11.07
N ARG A 160 4.87 -2.12 -11.86
CA ARG A 160 4.61 -3.56 -11.96
C ARG A 160 4.51 -4.01 -13.42
N ARG A 161 5.60 -3.86 -14.17
CA ARG A 161 5.65 -4.11 -15.63
C ARG A 161 5.04 -5.46 -16.05
N ALA A 162 5.46 -6.56 -15.43
CA ALA A 162 4.97 -7.90 -15.81
C ALA A 162 3.45 -8.06 -15.62
N VAL A 163 2.91 -7.49 -14.53
CA VAL A 163 1.47 -7.53 -14.25
C VAL A 163 0.70 -6.66 -15.25
N LEU A 164 1.22 -5.47 -15.56
CA LEU A 164 0.65 -4.58 -16.55
C LEU A 164 0.62 -5.24 -17.93
N GLU A 165 1.74 -5.77 -18.41
CA GLU A 165 1.82 -6.45 -19.72
C GLU A 165 0.86 -7.64 -19.81
N SER A 166 0.76 -8.47 -18.76
CA SER A 166 -0.17 -9.59 -18.71
C SER A 166 -1.63 -9.13 -18.80
N ARG A 167 -2.01 -8.07 -18.08
CA ARG A 167 -3.36 -7.51 -18.11
C ARG A 167 -3.69 -6.88 -19.47
N LEU A 168 -2.77 -6.11 -20.03
CA LEU A 168 -2.95 -5.48 -21.34
C LEU A 168 -3.15 -6.53 -22.43
N ARG A 169 -2.34 -7.60 -22.41
CA ARG A 169 -2.52 -8.72 -23.34
C ARG A 169 -3.89 -9.39 -23.19
N ARG A 170 -4.36 -9.61 -21.96
CA ARG A 170 -5.69 -10.18 -21.73
C ARG A 170 -6.81 -9.26 -22.23
N ILE A 171 -6.68 -7.95 -22.04
CA ILE A 171 -7.66 -6.96 -22.53
C ILE A 171 -7.67 -6.94 -24.07
N GLU A 172 -6.49 -6.93 -24.70
CA GLU A 172 -6.31 -7.03 -26.16
C GLU A 172 -7.00 -8.29 -26.74
N GLU A 173 -6.88 -9.44 -26.05
CA GLU A 173 -7.45 -10.72 -26.49
C GLU A 173 -8.96 -10.86 -26.25
N PHE A 174 -9.50 -10.29 -25.16
CA PHE A 174 -10.86 -10.61 -24.67
C PHE A 174 -11.82 -9.42 -24.51
N ALA A 175 -11.40 -8.16 -24.70
CA ALA A 175 -12.32 -7.03 -24.63
C ALA A 175 -13.33 -7.06 -25.79
N GLU A 176 -14.57 -6.67 -25.50
CA GLU A 176 -15.68 -6.67 -26.45
C GLU A 176 -15.59 -5.45 -27.39
N ASP A 177 -15.20 -4.29 -26.87
CA ASP A 177 -15.04 -3.07 -27.66
C ASP A 177 -13.66 -3.05 -28.36
N GLU A 178 -13.68 -2.82 -29.67
CA GLU A 178 -12.48 -2.64 -30.49
C GLU A 178 -11.61 -1.47 -29.99
N SER A 179 -12.24 -0.37 -29.58
CA SER A 179 -11.50 0.79 -29.07
C SER A 179 -10.73 0.47 -27.78
N THR A 180 -11.27 -0.41 -26.94
CA THR A 180 -10.61 -0.88 -25.72
C THR A 180 -9.42 -1.79 -26.05
N ARG A 181 -9.57 -2.68 -27.04
CA ARG A 181 -8.49 -3.55 -27.53
C ARG A 181 -7.34 -2.74 -28.11
N ASP A 182 -7.64 -1.76 -28.96
CA ASP A 182 -6.64 -0.90 -29.60
C ASP A 182 -5.85 -0.08 -28.58
N ALA A 183 -6.54 0.51 -27.61
CA ALA A 183 -5.90 1.27 -26.53
C ALA A 183 -4.96 0.39 -25.69
N ALA A 184 -5.37 -0.84 -25.37
CA ALA A 184 -4.53 -1.79 -24.65
C ALA A 184 -3.30 -2.22 -25.46
N ALA A 185 -3.49 -2.49 -26.76
CA ALA A 185 -2.41 -2.86 -27.67
C ALA A 185 -1.38 -1.73 -27.82
N GLN A 186 -1.84 -0.48 -27.97
CA GLN A 186 -0.98 0.70 -28.05
C GLN A 186 -0.16 0.88 -26.77
N LEU A 187 -0.80 0.83 -25.60
CA LEU A 187 -0.11 0.96 -24.32
C LEU A 187 0.89 -0.18 -24.11
N ARG A 188 0.56 -1.41 -24.55
CA ARG A 188 1.47 -2.55 -24.46
C ARG A 188 2.71 -2.37 -25.33
N ARG A 189 2.60 -1.77 -26.53
CA ARG A 189 3.75 -1.43 -27.37
C ARG A 189 4.65 -0.40 -26.71
N GLN A 190 4.06 0.64 -26.12
CA GLN A 190 4.78 1.65 -25.33
C GLN A 190 5.56 1.03 -24.16
N VAL A 191 4.91 0.17 -23.37
CA VAL A 191 5.52 -0.47 -22.19
C VAL A 191 6.59 -1.50 -22.55
N SER A 192 6.36 -2.27 -23.62
CA SER A 192 7.31 -3.30 -24.05
C SER A 192 8.58 -2.72 -24.69
N GLY A 193 8.56 -1.44 -25.09
CA GLY A 193 9.66 -0.79 -25.79
C GLY A 193 9.82 -1.27 -27.23
N ARG A 194 8.77 -1.87 -27.80
CA ARG A 194 8.75 -2.35 -29.19
C ARG A 194 8.04 -1.30 -30.04
N PRO A 195 8.77 -0.38 -30.70
CA PRO A 195 8.15 0.56 -31.63
C PRO A 195 7.52 -0.20 -32.80
N ASP A 196 6.33 0.22 -33.22
CA ASP A 196 5.66 -0.28 -34.42
C ASP A 196 6.57 -0.12 -35.65
N THR A 197 7.22 -1.20 -36.07
CA THR A 197 7.92 -1.25 -37.36
C THR A 197 6.98 -1.55 -38.54
N GLN A 198 5.65 -1.46 -38.36
CA GLN A 198 4.66 -1.89 -39.35
C GLN A 198 3.84 -0.76 -40.02
N ASN A 199 4.14 0.52 -39.80
CA ASN A 199 3.36 1.60 -40.44
C ASN A 199 4.17 2.66 -41.21
N GLN A 200 5.36 2.29 -41.73
CA GLN A 200 6.08 3.06 -42.74
C GLN A 200 6.23 2.25 -44.03
N SER A 201 5.11 1.90 -44.65
CA SER A 201 5.10 1.40 -46.03
C SER A 201 3.76 1.69 -46.68
N ALA A 202 3.54 2.97 -46.96
CA ALA A 202 2.63 3.46 -47.99
C ALA A 202 3.15 4.84 -48.43
N GLN A 203 4.18 4.81 -49.27
CA GLN A 203 4.44 5.88 -50.24
C GLN A 203 3.55 5.65 -51.46
#